data_AF-A0A935DIT6-F1
#
_entry.id   AF-A0A935DIT6-F1
#
_cell.length_a   1.000
_cell.length_b   1.000
_cell.length_c   1.000
_cell.angle_alpha   90.00
_cell.angle_beta   90.00
_cell.angle_gamma   90.00
#
_symmetry.space_group_name_H-M   'P 1'
#
loop_
_entity.id
_entity.type
_entity.pdbx_description
1 polymer ?
#
loop_
_entity_poly.entity_id
_entity_poly.type
_entity_poly.pdbx_seq_one_letter_code
_entity_poly.pdbx_strand_id
1 'polypeptide(L)'
;MAPPLSAMGGLLVRQPDGWRWRDGSPEPRVRDLTAAQAFEFPRVRSIDPTTGAVAAYVSISRAALDEDADLLADVIAFAGPRVIAVGGHRGTVEVPEEVWDVWASDRVIGLGWEPSDEAGILARAESLGARFG
;
A
#
# COMPACT_ATOMS: atom_id res chain seq x y z
N MET A 1 -13.10 -13.63 1.30
CA MET A 1 -12.30 -13.23 0.11
C MET A 1 -12.26 -11.71 0.10
N ALA A 2 -11.07 -11.11 0.12
CA ALA A 2 -10.96 -9.67 -0.10
C ALA A 2 -11.50 -9.34 -1.51
N PRO A 3 -12.18 -8.20 -1.70
CA PRO A 3 -12.61 -7.79 -3.02
C PRO A 3 -11.39 -7.63 -3.95
N PRO A 4 -11.55 -7.92 -5.25
CA PRO A 4 -10.46 -7.73 -6.21
C PRO A 4 -10.05 -6.25 -6.24
N LEU A 5 -8.74 -6.00 -6.27
CA LEU A 5 -8.21 -4.64 -6.39
C LEU A 5 -8.68 -4.06 -7.73
N SER A 6 -9.28 -2.88 -7.68
CA SER A 6 -9.79 -2.21 -8.87
C SER A 6 -9.51 -0.71 -8.81
N ALA A 7 -9.45 -0.09 -9.98
CA ALA A 7 -9.17 1.32 -10.14
C ALA A 7 -10.11 1.94 -11.18
N MET A 8 -10.09 3.27 -11.26
CA MET A 8 -10.91 4.05 -12.20
C MET A 8 -12.40 3.70 -12.09
N GLY A 9 -12.93 3.58 -10.87
CA GLY A 9 -14.33 3.22 -10.65
C GLY A 9 -14.69 1.79 -11.08
N GLY A 10 -13.74 0.85 -11.01
CA GLY A 10 -13.93 -0.56 -11.38
C GLY A 10 -13.75 -0.84 -12.87
N LEU A 11 -13.30 0.14 -13.66
CA LEU A 11 -13.00 -0.06 -15.08
C LEU A 11 -11.74 -0.89 -15.30
N LEU A 12 -10.78 -0.81 -14.37
CA LEU A 12 -9.56 -1.58 -14.40
C LEU A 12 -9.52 -2.48 -13.18
N VAL A 13 -9.32 -3.78 -13.38
CA VAL A 13 -9.36 -4.81 -12.33
C VAL A 13 -8.07 -5.60 -12.37
N ARG A 14 -7.46 -5.80 -11.22
CA ARG A 14 -6.26 -6.62 -11.08
C ARG A 14 -6.62 -8.10 -11.10
N GLN A 15 -5.95 -8.87 -11.95
CA GLN A 15 -6.00 -10.32 -12.04
C GLN A 15 -4.63 -10.93 -11.74
N PRO A 16 -4.52 -12.25 -11.52
CA PRO A 16 -3.23 -12.90 -11.28
C PRO A 16 -2.21 -12.72 -12.41
N ASP A 17 -2.66 -12.47 -13.64
CA ASP A 17 -1.83 -12.27 -14.84
C ASP A 17 -1.62 -10.80 -15.22
N GLY A 18 -2.11 -9.87 -14.39
CA GLY A 18 -1.94 -8.42 -14.58
C GLY A 18 -3.26 -7.65 -14.57
N TRP A 19 -3.21 -6.41 -15.06
CA TRP A 19 -4.37 -5.53 -15.08
C TRP A 19 -5.19 -5.72 -16.34
N ARG A 20 -6.51 -5.78 -16.17
CA ARG A 20 -7.47 -5.93 -17.27
C ARG A 20 -8.55 -4.87 -17.16
N TRP A 21 -8.94 -4.35 -18.32
CA TRP A 21 -10.14 -3.54 -18.44
C TRP A 21 -11.39 -4.38 -18.16
N ARG A 22 -12.49 -3.72 -17.80
CA ARG A 22 -13.78 -4.36 -17.51
C ARG A 22 -14.35 -5.18 -18.68
N ASP A 23 -13.90 -4.89 -19.90
CA ASP A 23 -14.26 -5.63 -21.11
C ASP A 23 -13.37 -6.87 -21.34
N GLY A 24 -12.44 -7.15 -20.42
CA GLY A 24 -11.54 -8.28 -20.42
C GLY A 24 -10.21 -8.03 -21.13
N SER A 25 -10.05 -6.92 -21.86
CA SER A 25 -8.80 -6.62 -22.56
C SER A 25 -7.64 -6.36 -21.58
N PRO A 26 -6.43 -6.91 -21.83
CA PRO A 26 -5.27 -6.66 -20.96
C PRO A 26 -4.76 -5.22 -21.12
N GLU A 27 -4.19 -4.68 -20.06
CA GLU A 27 -3.55 -3.37 -20.04
C GLU A 27 -2.08 -3.51 -19.58
N PRO A 28 -1.14 -3.79 -20.51
CA PRO A 28 0.26 -4.09 -20.14
C PRO A 28 1.06 -2.86 -19.71
N ARG A 29 0.54 -1.64 -19.90
CA ARG A 29 1.20 -0.39 -19.47
C ARG A 29 1.05 -0.15 -17.97
N VAL A 30 0.03 -0.77 -17.35
CA VAL A 30 -0.25 -0.63 -15.92
C VAL A 30 0.51 -1.71 -15.15
N ARG A 31 1.17 -1.28 -14.07
CA ARG A 31 1.95 -2.13 -13.18
C ARG A 31 1.40 -2.06 -11.77
N ASP A 32 1.65 -3.11 -11.00
CA ASP A 32 1.33 -3.11 -9.57
C ASP A 32 2.13 -2.04 -8.84
N LEU A 33 1.46 -1.31 -7.97
CA LEU A 33 2.09 -0.45 -6.97
C LEU A 33 2.00 -1.15 -5.61
N THR A 34 3.14 -1.53 -5.06
CA THR A 34 3.21 -2.19 -3.75
C THR A 34 3.18 -1.17 -2.62
N ALA A 35 2.85 -1.62 -1.40
CA ALA A 35 2.91 -0.78 -0.21
C ALA A 35 4.32 -0.24 0.04
N ALA A 36 5.37 -1.00 -0.29
CA ALA A 36 6.76 -0.54 -0.20
C ALA A 36 7.07 0.63 -1.14
N GLN A 37 6.39 0.71 -2.29
CA GLN A 37 6.55 1.80 -3.25
C GLN A 37 5.65 3.00 -2.93
N ALA A 38 4.50 2.76 -2.29
CA ALA A 38 3.51 3.79 -2.03
C ALA A 38 3.73 4.53 -0.70
N PHE A 39 4.24 3.84 0.32
CA PHE A 39 4.41 4.41 1.65
C PHE A 39 5.86 4.79 1.91
N GLU A 40 6.12 6.09 2.09
CA GLU A 40 7.42 6.62 2.50
C GLU A 40 7.41 6.98 3.99
N PHE A 41 7.42 5.97 4.85
CA PHE A 41 7.51 6.16 6.30
C PHE A 41 8.97 6.26 6.79
N PRO A 42 9.27 7.10 7.80
CA PRO A 42 10.61 7.21 8.37
C PRO A 42 11.15 5.89 8.92
N ARG A 43 12.42 5.60 8.66
CA ARG A 43 13.17 4.51 9.31
C ARG A 43 13.94 5.05 10.51
N VAL A 44 13.79 4.40 11.67
CA VAL A 44 14.36 4.83 12.95
C VAL A 44 15.05 3.68 13.67
N ARG A 45 15.87 4.02 14.68
CA ARG A 45 16.49 3.06 15.59
C ARG A 45 15.99 3.28 17.01
N SER A 46 15.43 2.22 17.59
CA SER A 46 14.81 2.23 18.92
C SER A 46 15.24 1.01 19.72
N ILE A 47 15.13 1.09 21.06
CA ILE A 47 15.35 -0.06 21.93
C ILE A 47 14.13 -0.97 21.83
N ASP A 48 14.35 -2.22 21.42
CA ASP A 48 13.34 -3.27 21.45
C ASP A 48 12.96 -3.58 22.92
N PRO A 49 11.70 -3.45 23.32
CA PRO A 49 11.27 -3.66 24.69
C PRO A 49 11.31 -5.14 25.11
N THR A 50 11.35 -6.07 24.16
CA THR A 50 11.40 -7.51 24.39
C THR A 50 12.83 -7.98 24.61
N THR A 51 13.78 -7.45 23.83
CA THR A 51 15.18 -7.91 23.85
C THR A 51 16.13 -6.94 24.54
N GLY A 52 15.74 -5.68 24.71
CA GLY A 52 16.59 -4.60 25.24
C GLY A 52 17.67 -4.12 24.27
N ALA A 53 17.72 -4.66 23.04
CA ALA A 53 18.71 -4.30 22.03
C ALA A 53 18.23 -3.12 21.17
N VAL A 54 19.16 -2.37 20.58
CA VAL A 54 18.81 -1.38 19.55
C VAL A 54 18.49 -2.12 18.25
N ALA A 55 17.30 -1.89 17.71
CA ALA A 55 16.80 -2.48 16.47
C ALA A 55 16.26 -1.41 15.50
N ALA A 56 16.00 -1.80 14.26
CA ALA A 56 15.51 -0.91 13.20
C ALA A 56 13.99 -1.04 13.04
N TYR A 57 13.32 0.09 12.87
CA TYR A 57 11.87 0.17 12.79
C TYR A 57 11.43 1.13 11.69
N VAL A 58 10.27 0.83 11.09
CA VAL A 58 9.48 1.78 10.32
C VAL A 58 8.53 2.50 11.27
N SER A 59 8.62 3.82 11.29
CA SER A 59 7.88 4.70 12.19
C SER A 59 6.67 5.28 11.49
N ILE A 60 5.49 4.80 11.86
CA ILE A 60 4.22 5.20 11.24
C ILE A 60 3.52 6.16 12.21
N SER A 61 3.15 7.34 11.72
CA SER A 61 2.41 8.27 12.58
C SER A 61 1.02 7.72 12.88
N ARG A 62 0.53 7.95 14.10
CA ARG A 62 -0.83 7.52 14.45
C ARG A 62 -1.89 8.22 13.59
N ALA A 63 -1.62 9.46 13.15
CA ALA A 63 -2.47 10.18 12.22
C ALA A 63 -2.60 9.46 10.86
N ALA A 64 -1.50 8.92 10.31
CA ALA A 64 -1.56 8.14 9.06
C ALA A 64 -2.39 6.86 9.22
N LEU A 65 -2.30 6.21 10.39
CA LEU A 65 -3.12 5.03 10.71
C LEU A 65 -4.60 5.38 10.93
N ASP A 66 -4.89 6.58 11.44
CA ASP A 66 -6.26 7.07 11.62
C ASP A 66 -6.90 7.48 10.28
N GLU A 67 -6.09 7.95 9.32
CA GLU A 67 -6.52 8.30 7.96
C GLU A 67 -6.77 7.06 7.08
N ASP A 68 -6.03 5.98 7.31
CA ASP A 68 -6.12 4.72 6.56
C ASP A 68 -6.45 3.54 7.48
N ALA A 69 -7.74 3.26 7.61
CA ALA A 69 -8.25 2.16 8.43
C ALA A 69 -7.79 0.78 7.94
N ASP A 70 -7.53 0.61 6.64
CA ASP A 70 -7.04 -0.64 6.08
C ASP A 70 -5.57 -0.84 6.44
N LEU A 71 -4.74 0.22 6.38
CA LEU A 71 -3.36 0.18 6.86
C LEU A 71 -3.30 -0.15 8.35
N LEU A 72 -4.17 0.44 9.18
CA LEU A 72 -4.24 0.12 10.60
C LEU A 72 -4.58 -1.36 10.84
N ALA A 73 -5.60 -1.88 10.15
CA ALA A 73 -5.98 -3.28 10.25
C ALA A 73 -4.85 -4.22 9.81
N ASP A 74 -4.17 -3.89 8.71
CA ASP A 74 -3.04 -4.66 8.20
C ASP A 74 -1.88 -4.67 9.21
N VAL A 75 -1.47 -3.51 9.75
CA VAL A 75 -0.40 -3.42 10.78
C VAL A 75 -0.72 -4.28 12.00
N ILE A 76 -1.96 -4.25 12.47
CA ILE A 76 -2.40 -5.12 13.58
C ILE A 76 -2.27 -6.60 13.20
N ALA A 77 -2.64 -6.96 11.96
CA ALA A 77 -2.63 -8.34 11.50
C ALA A 77 -1.22 -8.90 11.28
N PHE A 78 -0.31 -8.15 10.65
CA PHE A 78 1.02 -8.67 10.28
C PHE A 78 2.09 -8.44 11.34
N ALA A 79 2.02 -7.35 12.11
CA ALA A 79 3.01 -7.02 13.13
C ALA A 79 2.54 -7.33 14.56
N GLY A 80 1.24 -7.20 14.83
CA GLY A 80 0.60 -7.60 16.09
C GLY A 80 1.39 -7.19 17.35
N PRO A 81 1.83 -8.15 18.20
CA PRO A 81 2.52 -7.84 19.46
C PRO A 81 3.94 -7.28 19.29
N ARG A 82 4.49 -7.27 18.07
CA ARG A 82 5.84 -6.77 17.78
C ARG A 82 5.88 -5.26 17.56
N VAL A 83 4.72 -4.64 17.52
CA VAL A 83 4.56 -3.19 17.38
C VAL A 83 4.90 -2.49 18.69
N ILE A 84 5.60 -1.36 18.60
CA ILE A 84 5.90 -0.50 19.74
C ILE A 84 5.18 0.83 19.58
N ALA A 85 4.53 1.30 20.65
CA ALA A 85 3.97 2.66 20.69
C ALA A 85 4.98 3.61 21.34
N VAL A 86 5.49 4.59 20.57
CA VAL A 86 6.44 5.60 21.05
C VAL A 86 5.74 6.95 21.15
N GLY A 87 5.78 7.61 22.31
CA GLY A 87 5.18 8.94 22.50
C GLY A 87 3.67 8.96 22.80
N GLY A 88 3.05 7.81 23.11
CA GLY A 88 1.65 7.74 23.58
C GLY A 88 0.61 8.05 22.50
N HIS A 89 -0.49 8.71 22.88
CA HIS A 89 -1.70 8.83 22.02
C HIS A 89 -1.54 9.70 20.76
N ARG A 90 -0.50 10.54 20.71
CA ARG A 90 -0.08 11.33 19.53
C ARG A 90 1.25 10.86 18.96
N GLY A 91 1.65 9.67 19.37
CA GLY A 91 2.94 9.09 19.08
C GLY A 91 3.02 8.46 17.70
N THR A 92 4.06 7.67 17.53
CA THR A 92 4.26 6.78 16.40
C THR A 92 4.04 5.34 16.81
N VAL A 93 3.71 4.55 15.82
CA VAL A 93 3.66 3.10 15.86
C VAL A 93 4.90 2.62 15.13
N GLU A 94 5.81 2.00 15.85
CA GLU A 94 7.05 1.46 15.31
C GLU A 94 6.88 -0.02 15.01
N VAL A 95 7.03 -0.36 13.73
CA VAL A 95 6.95 -1.72 13.21
C VAL A 95 8.37 -2.19 12.89
N PRO A 96 8.81 -3.38 13.34
CA PRO A 96 10.14 -3.88 13.00
C PRO A 96 10.37 -3.86 11.49
N GLU A 97 11.50 -3.34 11.06
CA GLU A 97 11.79 -3.11 9.64
C GLU A 97 11.71 -4.41 8.82
N GLU A 98 12.21 -5.52 9.36
CA GLU A 98 12.17 -6.82 8.69
C GLU A 98 10.76 -7.39 8.55
N VAL A 99 9.83 -6.96 9.40
CA VAL A 99 8.42 -7.36 9.33
C VAL A 99 7.67 -6.48 8.33
N TRP A 100 7.93 -5.18 8.36
CA TRP A 100 7.38 -4.22 7.42
C TRP A 100 7.79 -4.56 5.99
N ASP A 101 9.08 -4.76 5.72
CA ASP A 101 9.58 -4.91 4.36
C ASP A 101 9.04 -6.18 3.67
N VAL A 102 8.82 -7.27 4.42
CA VAL A 102 8.19 -8.50 3.90
C VAL A 102 6.75 -8.23 3.51
N TRP A 103 5.95 -7.65 4.41
CA TRP A 103 4.56 -7.33 4.11
C TRP A 103 4.43 -6.31 2.98
N ALA A 104 5.22 -5.24 3.03
CA ALA A 104 5.11 -4.11 2.12
C ALA A 104 5.52 -4.46 0.68
N SER A 105 6.47 -5.39 0.51
CA SER A 105 6.92 -5.82 -0.82
C SER A 105 5.90 -6.70 -1.54
N ASP A 106 5.15 -7.52 -0.78
CA ASP A 106 4.17 -8.46 -1.35
C ASP A 106 2.77 -7.85 -1.49
N ARG A 107 2.47 -6.78 -0.74
CA ARG A 107 1.15 -6.16 -0.71
C ARG A 107 0.98 -5.18 -1.87
N VAL A 108 0.25 -5.58 -2.90
CA VAL A 108 -0.24 -4.65 -3.93
C VAL A 108 -1.41 -3.84 -3.37
N ILE A 109 -1.24 -2.51 -3.32
CA ILE A 109 -2.27 -1.59 -2.81
C ILE A 109 -2.83 -0.68 -3.89
N GLY A 110 -2.20 -0.65 -5.06
CA GLY A 110 -2.63 0.18 -6.16
C GLY A 110 -1.94 -0.18 -7.46
N LEU A 111 -1.84 0.82 -8.32
CA LEU A 111 -1.21 0.70 -9.61
C LEU A 111 -0.42 1.95 -9.96
N GLY A 112 0.52 1.79 -10.89
CA GLY A 112 1.24 2.88 -11.53
C GLY A 112 1.43 2.64 -13.01
N TRP A 113 1.73 3.70 -13.73
CA TRP A 113 2.12 3.69 -15.15
C TRP A 113 3.18 4.77 -15.38
N GLU A 114 3.91 4.66 -16.49
CA GLU A 114 4.84 5.71 -16.89
C GLU A 114 4.07 6.96 -17.32
N PRO A 115 4.56 8.18 -17.02
CA PRO A 115 3.87 9.41 -17.42
C PRO A 115 3.59 9.49 -18.93
N SER A 116 4.42 8.86 -19.77
CA SER A 116 4.21 8.79 -21.22
C SER A 116 3.00 7.96 -21.65
N ASP A 117 2.57 7.00 -20.83
CA ASP A 117 1.44 6.12 -21.10
C ASP A 117 0.10 6.69 -20.65
N GLU A 118 0.12 7.69 -19.76
CA GLU A 118 -1.05 8.23 -19.07
C GLU A 118 -2.17 8.65 -20.04
N ALA A 119 -1.84 9.46 -21.05
CA ALA A 119 -2.83 9.94 -22.01
C ALA A 119 -3.55 8.77 -22.72
N GLY A 120 -2.81 7.70 -23.05
CA GLY A 120 -3.38 6.52 -23.71
C GLY A 120 -4.20 5.63 -22.77
N ILE A 121 -3.89 5.62 -21.47
CA ILE A 121 -4.66 4.89 -20.46
C ILE A 121 -5.96 5.65 -20.15
N LEU A 122 -5.90 6.97 -19.96
CA LEU A 122 -7.07 7.81 -19.71
C LEU A 122 -8.04 7.80 -20.90
N ALA A 123 -7.54 7.95 -22.14
CA ALA A 123 -8.37 7.84 -23.34
C ALA A 123 -9.06 6.46 -23.44
N ARG A 124 -8.37 5.40 -23.03
CA ARG A 124 -8.96 4.06 -22.99
C ARG A 124 -10.05 3.96 -21.93
N ALA A 125 -9.84 4.51 -20.75
CA ALA A 125 -10.84 4.56 -19.69
C ALA A 125 -12.10 5.34 -20.13
N GLU A 126 -11.94 6.49 -20.80
CA GLU A 126 -13.05 7.27 -21.36
C GLU A 126 -13.84 6.48 -22.40
N SER A 127 -13.16 5.73 -23.28
CA SER A 127 -13.83 4.85 -24.25
C SER A 127 -14.70 3.77 -23.60
N LEU A 128 -14.43 3.44 -22.33
CA LEU A 128 -15.17 2.48 -21.51
C LEU A 128 -16.17 3.16 -20.55
N GLY A 129 -16.36 4.47 -20.68
CA GLY A 129 -17.34 5.27 -19.95
C GLY A 129 -16.81 5.94 -18.69
N ALA A 130 -15.50 6.05 -18.49
CA ALA A 130 -14.95 6.90 -17.43
C ALA A 130 -15.38 8.35 -17.63
N ARG A 131 -15.66 9.05 -16.53
CA ARG A 131 -15.80 10.51 -16.50
C ARG A 131 -14.82 11.05 -15.50
N PHE A 132 -13.75 11.64 -15.99
CA PHE A 132 -12.81 12.42 -15.19
C PHE A 132 -13.42 13.82 -15.07
N GLY A 133 -13.88 14.16 -13.87
CA GLY A 133 -14.47 15.47 -13.57
C GLY A 133 -13.41 16.54 -13.33
#